data_AF-A0A9W6R057-F1
#
_entry.id   AF-A0A9W6R057-F1
#
_cell.length_a   1.000
_cell.length_b   1.000
_cell.length_c   1.000
_cell.angle_alpha   90.00
_cell.angle_beta   90.00
_cell.angle_gamma   90.00
#
_symmetry.space_group_name_H-M   'P 1'
#
loop_
_entity.id
_entity.type
_entity.pdbx_description
1 polymer ?
#
loop_
_entity_poly.entity_id
_entity_poly.type
_entity_poly.pdbx_seq_one_letter_code
_entity_poly.pdbx_strand_id
1 'polypeptide(L)'
;MTKNGAETAEKGTKTHQHRRIALDPDTIAVLTEHRQRWKTRVASLGLSLSDEAFVFSLTPDGSKSVKPDTVTQRYGRLAARLGIATTIHKLRHFSATELIAAGVDPRTVGGRLGHAGGGSTTLRVYSAWVAESDQRAANMLATRMPSRPVAVDRIERAKTQPEAPYEKIAAGIRKQILDGALAPRSPAPTQKEIRETHDVSAGTANRVVELLKEWKLVEASRGRRAVVLRPPAEEVQKPEPVTEPTSPASDGEGAELLDLRLFCLGENVRTFTAEAAPGDPAQLRRLLTNAARRHGGKDVDPADYELEVRRAGAAELITTFAAL
;
A
#
# COMPACT_ATOMS: atom_id res chain seq x y z
N MET A 1 -5.04 -1.87 38.82
CA MET A 1 -5.45 -2.38 40.15
C MET A 1 -5.23 -3.88 40.19
N THR A 2 -4.59 -4.39 41.24
CA THR A 2 -4.43 -5.83 41.47
C THR A 2 -5.18 -6.23 42.73
N LYS A 3 -5.73 -7.44 42.73
CA LYS A 3 -6.50 -8.00 43.84
C LYS A 3 -5.54 -8.84 44.68
N ASN A 4 -5.07 -8.30 45.80
CA ASN A 4 -4.47 -9.09 46.88
C ASN A 4 -5.52 -9.18 48.00
N GLY A 5 -6.38 -10.20 47.96
CA GLY A 5 -7.43 -10.38 48.98
C GLY A 5 -8.61 -9.40 48.88
N ALA A 6 -9.12 -8.96 50.03
CA ALA A 6 -10.35 -8.15 50.16
C ALA A 6 -10.16 -6.66 49.80
N GLU A 7 -8.91 -6.20 49.68
CA GLU A 7 -8.56 -4.79 49.44
C GLU A 7 -8.24 -4.54 47.97
N THR A 8 -8.73 -3.40 47.46
CA THR A 8 -8.46 -2.96 46.09
C THR A 8 -7.32 -1.96 46.15
N ALA A 9 -6.13 -2.37 45.75
CA ALA A 9 -4.97 -1.48 45.72
C ALA A 9 -4.81 -0.84 44.34
N GLU A 10 -4.60 0.48 44.32
CA GLU A 10 -4.04 1.16 43.18
C GLU A 10 -2.59 0.71 43.03
N LYS A 11 -2.32 -0.12 42.03
CA LYS A 11 -0.96 -0.51 41.69
C LYS A 11 -0.40 0.57 40.78
N GLY A 12 0.77 1.10 41.11
CA GLY A 12 1.52 1.96 40.19
C GLY A 12 1.66 1.29 38.82
N THR A 13 1.72 2.10 37.76
CA THR A 13 2.02 1.55 36.44
C THR A 13 3.40 0.88 36.51
N LYS A 14 3.55 -0.29 35.88
CA LYS A 14 4.80 -1.09 35.91
C LYS A 14 6.05 -0.31 35.46
N THR A 15 5.86 0.87 34.87
CA THR A 15 6.88 1.80 34.36
C THR A 15 6.69 3.25 34.83
N HIS A 16 5.78 3.55 35.76
CA HIS A 16 5.41 4.92 36.17
C HIS A 16 4.96 5.87 35.03
N GLN A 17 4.65 5.34 33.84
CA GLN A 17 4.21 6.17 32.71
C GLN A 17 2.72 6.49 32.80
N HIS A 18 2.41 7.77 32.99
CA HIS A 18 1.08 8.33 32.75
C HIS A 18 0.89 8.56 31.25
N ARG A 19 -0.31 8.28 30.74
CA ARG A 19 -0.64 8.42 29.32
C ARG A 19 -1.81 9.40 29.18
N ARG A 20 -1.68 10.34 28.26
CA ARG A 20 -2.78 11.24 27.88
C ARG A 20 -3.46 10.65 26.65
N ILE A 21 -4.79 10.51 26.73
CA ILE A 21 -5.62 10.02 25.64
C ILE A 21 -6.61 11.13 25.30
N ALA A 22 -6.62 11.54 24.03
CA ALA A 22 -7.64 12.47 23.54
C ALA A 22 -9.00 11.75 23.50
N LEU A 23 -10.03 12.40 24.05
CA LEU A 23 -11.42 11.94 24.04
C LEU A 23 -12.21 12.72 23.00
N ASP A 24 -13.09 12.03 22.29
CA ASP A 24 -14.02 12.64 21.35
C ASP A 24 -15.16 13.39 22.09
N PRO A 25 -15.89 14.29 21.40
CA PRO A 25 -16.97 15.07 22.01
C PRO A 25 -18.07 14.21 22.67
N ASP A 26 -18.42 13.05 22.09
CA ASP A 26 -19.49 12.20 22.61
C ASP A 26 -19.05 11.51 23.92
N THR A 27 -17.82 11.01 23.97
CA THR A 27 -17.25 10.47 25.20
C THR A 27 -17.17 11.55 26.29
N ILE A 28 -16.79 12.79 25.94
CA ILE A 28 -16.79 13.92 26.88
C ILE A 28 -18.21 14.20 27.38
N ALA A 29 -19.22 14.18 26.51
CA ALA A 29 -20.60 14.40 26.89
C ALA A 29 -21.09 13.33 27.89
N VAL A 30 -20.81 12.04 27.62
CA VAL A 30 -21.17 10.93 28.53
C VAL A 30 -20.51 11.06 29.90
N LEU A 31 -19.22 11.41 29.95
CA LEU A 31 -18.50 11.60 31.21
C LEU A 31 -19.02 12.83 31.99
N THR A 32 -19.37 13.90 31.28
CA THR A 32 -19.95 15.11 31.87
C THR A 32 -21.31 14.83 32.49
N GLU A 33 -22.18 14.12 31.76
CA GLU A 33 -23.49 13.72 32.24
C GLU A 33 -23.39 12.77 33.45
N HIS A 34 -22.45 11.80 33.40
CA HIS A 34 -22.15 10.93 34.54
C HIS A 34 -21.69 11.72 35.76
N ARG A 35 -20.77 12.68 35.60
CA ARG A 35 -20.31 13.56 36.67
C ARG A 35 -21.46 14.39 37.25
N GLN A 36 -22.39 14.85 36.42
CA GLN A 36 -23.55 15.61 36.88
C GLN A 36 -24.51 14.75 37.71
N ARG A 37 -24.88 13.55 37.22
CA ARG A 37 -25.69 12.59 37.99
C ARG A 37 -25.06 12.28 39.35
N TRP A 38 -23.75 12.14 39.37
CA TRP A 38 -23.01 11.88 40.58
C TRP A 38 -23.05 13.06 41.57
N LYS A 39 -22.80 14.30 41.09
CA LYS A 39 -22.95 15.52 41.90
C LYS A 39 -24.35 15.66 42.50
N THR A 40 -25.39 15.43 41.71
CA THR A 40 -26.78 15.47 42.19
C THR A 40 -27.01 14.45 43.31
N ARG A 41 -26.50 13.22 43.14
CA ARG A 41 -26.62 12.18 44.17
C ARG A 41 -25.88 12.54 45.46
N VAL A 42 -24.67 13.09 45.35
CA VAL A 42 -23.87 13.53 46.51
C VAL A 42 -24.58 14.64 47.27
N ALA A 43 -25.05 15.66 46.56
CA ALA A 43 -25.79 16.77 47.14
C ALA A 43 -27.07 16.31 47.86
N SER A 44 -27.81 15.35 47.28
CA SER A 44 -29.02 14.79 47.90
C SER A 44 -28.76 14.06 49.23
N LEU A 45 -27.50 13.69 49.50
CA LEU A 45 -27.07 13.02 50.72
C LEU A 45 -26.35 13.98 51.70
N GLY A 46 -26.26 15.27 51.37
CA GLY A 46 -25.55 16.26 52.19
C GLY A 46 -24.03 16.04 52.26
N LEU A 47 -23.47 15.32 51.28
CA LEU A 47 -22.04 15.02 51.20
C LEU A 47 -21.31 16.03 50.30
N SER A 48 -19.98 16.03 50.33
CA SER A 48 -19.12 16.78 49.41
C SER A 48 -18.23 15.83 48.60
N LEU A 49 -17.79 16.29 47.43
CA LEU A 49 -16.80 15.58 46.61
C LEU A 49 -15.42 16.16 46.87
N SER A 50 -14.43 15.30 47.13
CA SER A 50 -13.03 15.71 47.11
C SER A 50 -12.46 15.64 45.69
N ASP A 51 -11.36 16.34 45.44
CA ASP A 51 -10.71 16.39 44.11
C ASP A 51 -10.04 15.05 43.74
N GLU A 52 -9.77 14.21 44.74
CA GLU A 52 -9.21 12.86 44.66
C GLU A 52 -10.28 11.78 44.45
N ALA A 53 -11.55 12.16 44.42
CA ALA A 53 -12.64 11.22 44.33
C ALA A 53 -12.66 10.46 42.99
N PHE A 54 -12.88 9.15 43.05
CA PHE A 54 -12.91 8.31 41.86
C PHE A 54 -14.14 8.60 41.01
N VAL A 55 -13.93 8.94 39.73
CA VAL A 55 -15.01 9.19 38.75
C VAL A 55 -15.99 8.02 38.64
N PHE A 56 -15.49 6.79 38.75
CA PHE A 56 -16.30 5.58 38.86
C PHE A 56 -16.20 5.02 40.26
N SER A 57 -17.26 5.23 41.04
CA SER A 57 -17.43 4.71 42.40
C SER A 57 -18.86 4.20 42.63
N LEU A 58 -18.99 3.20 43.52
CA LEU A 58 -20.28 2.84 44.11
C LEU A 58 -20.54 3.54 45.46
N THR A 59 -19.49 4.07 46.11
CA THR A 59 -19.67 4.90 47.30
C THR A 59 -20.09 6.31 46.88
N PRO A 60 -21.12 6.90 47.51
CA PRO A 60 -21.64 8.19 47.07
C PRO A 60 -20.60 9.31 47.04
N ASP A 61 -19.69 9.33 48.01
CA ASP A 61 -18.58 10.30 48.16
C ASP A 61 -17.41 10.08 47.17
N GLY A 62 -17.39 8.98 46.41
CA GLY A 62 -16.28 8.65 45.51
C GLY A 62 -14.99 8.20 46.18
N SER A 63 -14.99 7.96 47.50
CA SER A 63 -13.79 7.58 48.24
C SER A 63 -13.22 6.22 47.85
N LYS A 64 -14.03 5.34 47.23
CA LYS A 64 -13.61 4.00 46.83
C LYS A 64 -13.85 3.77 45.33
N SER A 65 -12.80 3.36 44.64
CA SER A 65 -12.93 2.90 43.25
C SER A 65 -13.89 1.70 43.12
N VAL A 66 -14.51 1.57 41.94
CA VAL A 66 -15.24 0.35 41.59
C VAL A 66 -14.27 -0.83 41.43
N LYS A 67 -14.58 -1.96 42.05
CA LYS A 67 -13.85 -3.22 41.85
C LYS A 67 -13.93 -3.64 40.37
N PRO A 68 -12.82 -4.03 39.71
CA PRO A 68 -12.84 -4.43 38.30
C PRO A 68 -13.84 -5.55 37.95
N ASP A 69 -14.01 -6.52 38.84
CA ASP A 69 -14.98 -7.62 38.69
C ASP A 69 -16.41 -7.08 38.57
N THR A 70 -16.75 -6.01 39.30
CA THR A 70 -18.08 -5.39 39.24
C THR A 70 -18.38 -4.84 37.85
N VAL A 71 -17.41 -4.17 37.21
CA VAL A 71 -17.57 -3.65 35.84
C VAL A 71 -17.72 -4.82 34.87
N THR A 72 -16.87 -5.84 35.01
CA THR A 72 -16.89 -7.06 34.19
C THR A 72 -18.24 -7.77 34.26
N GLN A 73 -18.77 -7.98 35.46
CA GLN A 73 -20.07 -8.62 35.67
C GLN A 73 -21.24 -7.76 35.15
N ARG A 74 -21.19 -6.43 35.34
CA ARG A 74 -22.23 -5.53 34.84
C ARG A 74 -22.26 -5.54 33.31
N TYR A 75 -21.09 -5.51 32.67
CA TYR A 75 -20.96 -5.63 31.23
C TYR A 75 -21.42 -7.00 30.71
N GLY A 76 -21.01 -8.10 31.36
CA GLY A 76 -21.42 -9.45 30.99
C GLY A 76 -22.93 -9.63 31.02
N ARG A 77 -23.61 -9.08 32.04
CA ARG A 77 -25.08 -9.06 32.11
C ARG A 77 -25.72 -8.24 30.97
N LEU A 78 -25.14 -7.09 30.63
CA LEU A 78 -25.62 -6.27 29.51
C LEU A 78 -25.46 -7.01 28.17
N ALA A 79 -24.29 -7.59 27.91
CA ALA A 79 -23.99 -8.34 26.70
C ALA A 79 -24.91 -9.56 26.54
N ALA A 80 -25.12 -10.33 27.63
CA ALA A 80 -26.05 -11.45 27.65
C ALA A 80 -27.49 -11.03 27.35
N ARG A 81 -27.96 -9.91 27.94
CA ARG A 81 -29.30 -9.36 27.68
C ARG A 81 -29.49 -8.94 26.21
N LEU A 82 -28.42 -8.49 25.56
CA LEU A 82 -28.43 -8.09 24.15
C LEU A 82 -28.13 -9.25 23.18
N GLY A 83 -27.84 -10.46 23.68
CA GLY A 83 -27.48 -11.60 22.85
C GLY A 83 -26.10 -11.51 22.20
N ILE A 84 -25.17 -10.71 22.74
CA ILE A 84 -23.86 -10.45 22.13
C ILE A 84 -22.75 -11.21 22.90
N ALA A 85 -21.98 -12.03 22.20
CA ALA A 85 -20.88 -12.82 22.77
C ALA A 85 -19.57 -12.02 22.92
N THR A 86 -19.49 -11.15 23.93
CA THR A 86 -18.37 -10.21 24.09
C THR A 86 -17.92 -10.02 25.54
N THR A 87 -16.73 -9.43 25.75
CA THR A 87 -16.14 -9.07 27.05
C THR A 87 -15.57 -7.64 27.01
N ILE A 88 -15.29 -7.05 28.16
CA ILE A 88 -14.64 -5.72 28.22
C ILE A 88 -13.28 -5.72 27.50
N HIS A 89 -12.52 -6.81 27.60
CA HIS A 89 -11.26 -6.94 26.89
C HIS A 89 -11.46 -7.00 25.36
N LYS A 90 -12.53 -7.65 24.89
CA LYS A 90 -12.90 -7.66 23.47
C LYS A 90 -13.28 -6.27 22.96
N LEU A 91 -13.88 -5.39 23.78
CA LEU A 91 -14.11 -4.00 23.37
C LEU A 91 -12.81 -3.23 23.12
N ARG A 92 -11.77 -3.52 23.90
CA ARG A 92 -10.45 -2.94 23.67
C ARG A 92 -9.83 -3.47 22.37
N HIS A 93 -9.98 -4.76 22.07
CA HIS A 93 -9.58 -5.34 20.79
C HIS A 93 -10.34 -4.73 19.61
N PHE A 94 -11.65 -4.55 19.76
CA PHE A 94 -12.49 -3.88 18.79
C PHE A 94 -11.99 -2.46 18.52
N SER A 95 -11.75 -1.64 19.55
CA SER A 95 -11.21 -0.28 19.37
C SER A 95 -9.87 -0.24 18.62
N ALA A 96 -9.00 -1.22 18.84
CA ALA A 96 -7.72 -1.30 18.16
C ALA A 96 -7.90 -1.64 16.68
N THR A 97 -8.77 -2.61 16.41
CA THR A 97 -9.09 -3.10 15.07
C THR A 97 -9.73 -1.99 14.24
N GLU A 98 -10.72 -1.28 14.80
CA GLU A 98 -11.38 -0.16 14.13
C GLU A 98 -10.41 0.98 13.81
N LEU A 99 -9.47 1.29 14.71
CA LEU A 99 -8.45 2.32 14.45
C LEU A 99 -7.49 1.90 13.32
N ILE A 100 -7.05 0.63 13.32
CA ILE A 100 -6.18 0.10 12.25
C ILE A 100 -6.95 0.06 10.93
N ALA A 101 -8.19 -0.39 10.94
CA ALA A 101 -9.08 -0.35 9.79
C ALA A 101 -9.35 1.10 9.34
N ALA A 102 -9.35 2.10 10.21
CA ALA A 102 -9.42 3.50 9.79
C ALA A 102 -8.10 4.03 9.18
N GLY A 103 -7.05 3.20 9.10
CA GLY A 103 -5.74 3.58 8.56
C GLY A 103 -4.83 4.27 9.59
N VAL A 104 -5.18 4.21 10.88
CA VAL A 104 -4.33 4.77 11.94
C VAL A 104 -3.09 3.89 12.12
N ASP A 105 -1.93 4.53 12.13
CA ASP A 105 -0.63 3.89 12.32
C ASP A 105 -0.62 2.95 13.57
N PRO A 106 -0.18 1.69 13.45
CA PRO A 106 -0.18 0.71 14.54
C PRO A 106 0.62 1.14 15.78
N ARG A 107 1.66 1.97 15.62
CA ARG A 107 2.42 2.54 16.73
C ARG A 107 1.58 3.56 17.51
N THR A 108 0.82 4.39 16.82
CA THR A 108 -0.14 5.33 17.41
C THR A 108 -1.26 4.58 18.16
N VAL A 109 -1.80 3.52 17.56
CA VAL A 109 -2.78 2.64 18.23
C VAL A 109 -2.19 1.97 19.47
N GLY A 110 -0.96 1.43 19.37
CA GLY A 110 -0.25 0.86 20.52
C GLY A 110 0.05 1.86 21.63
N GLY A 111 0.35 3.11 21.28
CA GLY A 111 0.51 4.22 22.22
C GLY A 111 -0.78 4.53 22.99
N ARG A 112 -1.92 4.66 22.29
CA ARG A 112 -3.25 4.87 22.91
C ARG A 112 -3.65 3.72 23.82
N LEU A 113 -3.43 2.49 23.40
CA LEU A 113 -3.75 1.31 24.20
C LEU A 113 -2.79 1.18 25.39
N GLY A 114 -1.54 1.57 25.21
CA GLY A 114 -0.52 1.48 26.23
C GLY A 114 0.16 0.12 26.29
N HIS A 115 0.33 -0.53 25.14
CA HIS A 115 1.15 -1.74 25.05
C HIS A 115 2.62 -1.39 25.29
N ALA A 116 3.26 -2.07 26.24
CA ALA A 116 4.72 -2.00 26.38
C ALA A 116 5.34 -2.58 25.09
N GLY A 117 6.29 -1.85 24.48
CA GLY A 117 6.91 -2.24 23.20
C GLY A 117 6.54 -1.37 21.98
N GLY A 118 6.01 -0.15 22.16
CA GLY A 118 6.02 0.86 21.08
C GLY A 118 5.17 0.56 19.84
N GLY A 119 4.15 -0.32 19.94
CA GLY A 119 3.28 -0.69 18.83
C GLY A 119 3.39 -2.16 18.38
N SER A 120 4.48 -2.86 18.70
CA SER A 120 4.74 -4.23 18.23
C SER A 120 3.71 -5.25 18.70
N THR A 121 3.24 -5.15 19.95
CA THR A 121 2.15 -6.01 20.47
C THR A 121 0.82 -5.71 19.78
N THR A 122 0.60 -4.47 19.35
CA THR A 122 -0.60 -4.11 18.55
C THR A 122 -0.48 -4.68 17.15
N LEU A 123 0.66 -4.48 16.48
CA LEU A 123 0.91 -5.01 15.14
C LEU A 123 0.76 -6.53 15.14
N ARG A 124 1.41 -7.24 16.06
CA ARG A 124 1.34 -8.72 16.18
C ARG A 124 -0.07 -9.27 16.47
N VAL A 125 -0.89 -8.57 17.23
CA VAL A 125 -2.24 -9.05 17.62
C VAL A 125 -3.29 -8.73 16.55
N TYR A 126 -3.09 -7.69 15.74
CA TYR A 126 -4.09 -7.22 14.77
C TYR A 126 -3.64 -7.26 13.31
N SER A 127 -2.40 -7.68 13.01
CA SER A 127 -1.90 -7.90 11.65
C SER A 127 -2.62 -9.01 10.89
N ALA A 128 -3.45 -9.83 11.54
CA ALA A 128 -4.18 -10.89 10.88
C ALA A 128 -5.40 -10.41 10.06
N TRP A 129 -5.86 -9.17 10.26
CA TRP A 129 -7.06 -8.63 9.60
C TRP A 129 -6.68 -7.67 8.47
N VAL A 130 -6.03 -8.27 7.46
CA VAL A 130 -5.35 -7.59 6.37
C VAL A 130 -6.22 -7.45 5.12
N ALA A 131 -7.29 -8.21 4.92
CA ALA A 131 -8.00 -8.21 3.63
C ALA A 131 -8.54 -6.83 3.18
N GLU A 132 -9.21 -6.07 4.04
CA GLU A 132 -9.75 -4.75 3.67
C GLU A 132 -8.68 -3.65 3.64
N SER A 133 -7.69 -3.74 4.54
CA SER A 133 -6.57 -2.81 4.60
C SER A 133 -5.62 -3.01 3.40
N ASP A 134 -5.39 -4.26 3.01
CA ASP A 134 -4.63 -4.69 1.83
C ASP A 134 -5.35 -4.29 0.56
N GLN A 135 -6.68 -4.47 0.48
CA GLN A 135 -7.45 -4.00 -0.67
C GLN A 135 -7.30 -2.48 -0.88
N ARG A 136 -7.32 -1.70 0.21
CA ARG A 136 -7.05 -0.25 0.14
C ARG A 136 -5.60 0.06 -0.21
N ALA A 137 -4.64 -0.69 0.31
CA ALA A 137 -3.23 -0.54 -0.02
C ALA A 137 -2.95 -0.85 -1.51
N ALA A 138 -3.53 -1.92 -2.04
CA ALA A 138 -3.44 -2.33 -3.43
C ALA A 138 -3.99 -1.25 -4.38
N ASN A 139 -5.14 -0.64 -4.02
CA ASN A 139 -5.71 0.45 -4.80
C ASN A 139 -4.84 1.72 -4.77
N MET A 140 -4.22 2.04 -3.63
CA MET A 140 -3.27 3.16 -3.54
C MET A 140 -2.00 2.92 -4.35
N LEU A 141 -1.47 1.68 -4.35
CA LEU A 141 -0.33 1.29 -5.19
C LEU A 141 -0.63 1.52 -6.67
N ALA A 142 -1.80 1.06 -7.15
CA ALA A 142 -2.21 1.26 -8.54
C ALA A 142 -2.28 2.75 -8.93
N THR A 143 -2.63 3.64 -7.99
CA THR A 143 -2.71 5.10 -8.21
C THR A 143 -1.32 5.74 -8.34
N ARG A 144 -0.28 5.10 -7.78
CA ARG A 144 1.11 5.58 -7.79
C ARG A 144 1.98 4.92 -8.86
N MET A 145 1.48 3.88 -9.52
CA MET A 145 2.20 3.21 -10.59
C MET A 145 2.02 3.96 -11.92
N PRO A 146 3.08 4.06 -12.75
CA PRO A 146 2.93 4.58 -14.11
C PRO A 146 1.93 3.72 -14.87
N SER A 147 1.11 4.38 -15.69
CA SER A 147 0.14 3.70 -16.56
C SER A 147 0.85 2.62 -17.35
N ARG A 148 0.33 1.39 -17.25
CA ARG A 148 0.88 0.23 -17.97
C ARG A 148 1.05 0.60 -19.45
N PRO A 149 2.25 0.44 -20.04
CA PRO A 149 2.44 0.69 -21.45
C PRO A 149 1.44 -0.16 -22.23
N VAL A 150 0.56 0.51 -22.97
CA VAL A 150 -0.30 -0.17 -23.93
C VAL A 150 0.65 -0.77 -24.97
N ALA A 151 0.54 -2.07 -25.23
CA ALA A 151 1.31 -2.69 -26.29
C ALA A 151 0.99 -1.94 -27.59
N VAL A 152 1.93 -1.13 -28.07
CA VAL A 152 1.73 -0.32 -29.27
C VAL A 152 1.53 -1.29 -30.42
N ASP A 153 0.37 -1.22 -31.08
CA ASP A 153 0.11 -2.01 -32.27
C ASP A 153 1.15 -1.63 -33.33
N ARG A 154 2.11 -2.52 -33.54
CA ARG A 154 3.27 -2.30 -34.39
C ARG A 154 2.84 -1.99 -35.83
N ILE A 155 1.71 -2.55 -36.27
CA ILE A 155 1.15 -2.39 -37.62
C ILE A 155 0.59 -0.98 -37.79
N GLU A 156 -0.14 -0.45 -36.80
CA GLU A 156 -0.68 0.91 -36.84
C GLU A 156 0.43 1.96 -36.68
N ARG A 157 1.37 1.76 -35.75
CA ARG A 157 2.50 2.68 -35.56
C ARG A 157 3.35 2.80 -36.83
N ALA A 158 3.54 1.72 -37.59
CA ALA A 158 4.30 1.77 -38.83
C ALA A 158 3.68 2.68 -39.92
N LYS A 159 2.39 3.08 -39.80
CA LYS A 159 1.77 4.07 -40.71
C LYS A 159 2.28 5.49 -40.47
N THR A 160 2.60 5.83 -39.22
CA THR A 160 2.96 7.19 -38.79
C THR A 160 4.44 7.33 -38.43
N GLN A 161 5.08 6.26 -37.94
CA GLN A 161 6.48 6.23 -37.52
C GLN A 161 7.17 4.93 -37.99
N PRO A 162 7.58 4.84 -39.27
CA PRO A 162 8.27 3.66 -39.80
C PRO A 162 9.74 3.63 -39.36
N GLU A 163 10.16 2.56 -38.68
CA GLU A 163 11.54 2.39 -38.18
C GLU A 163 12.31 1.38 -39.02
N ALA A 164 11.69 0.25 -39.35
CA ALA A 164 12.35 -0.81 -40.09
C ALA A 164 12.44 -0.50 -41.60
N PRO A 165 13.45 -1.05 -42.32
CA PRO A 165 13.62 -0.78 -43.75
C PRO A 165 12.38 -1.08 -44.61
N TYR A 166 11.67 -2.18 -44.34
CA TYR A 166 10.44 -2.51 -45.07
C TYR A 166 9.26 -1.59 -44.71
N GLU A 167 9.20 -1.08 -43.47
CA GLU A 167 8.15 -0.14 -43.05
C GLU A 167 8.31 1.20 -43.77
N LYS A 168 9.55 1.67 -43.96
CA LYS A 168 9.85 2.90 -44.71
C LYS A 168 9.45 2.78 -46.18
N ILE A 169 9.72 1.64 -46.81
CA ILE A 169 9.31 1.37 -48.19
C ILE A 169 7.78 1.30 -48.29
N ALA A 170 7.12 0.57 -47.39
CA ALA A 170 5.66 0.49 -47.36
C ALA A 170 5.00 1.85 -47.11
N ALA A 171 5.54 2.68 -46.20
CA ALA A 171 5.07 4.03 -45.95
C ALA A 171 5.24 4.95 -47.18
N GLY A 172 6.34 4.79 -47.92
CA GLY A 172 6.56 5.47 -49.20
C GLY A 172 5.51 5.11 -50.26
N ILE A 173 5.22 3.81 -50.42
CA ILE A 173 4.16 3.33 -51.34
C ILE A 173 2.78 3.81 -50.88
N ARG A 174 2.48 3.77 -49.57
CA ARG A 174 1.25 4.35 -49.00
C ARG A 174 1.11 5.82 -49.35
N LYS A 175 2.19 6.60 -49.22
CA LYS A 175 2.19 8.03 -49.60
C LYS A 175 1.88 8.21 -51.08
N GLN A 176 2.47 7.41 -51.97
CA GLN A 176 2.15 7.46 -53.42
C GLN A 176 0.69 7.12 -53.73
N ILE A 177 0.06 6.21 -52.97
CA ILE A 177 -1.37 5.89 -53.10
C ILE A 177 -2.24 7.06 -52.61
N LEU A 178 -1.88 7.67 -51.48
CA LEU A 178 -2.62 8.80 -50.90
C LEU A 178 -2.49 10.07 -51.74
N ASP A 179 -1.28 10.37 -52.24
CA ASP A 179 -0.99 11.52 -53.09
C ASP A 179 -1.51 11.34 -54.54
N GLY A 180 -2.12 10.18 -54.84
CA GLY A 180 -2.76 9.88 -56.13
C GLY A 180 -1.80 9.48 -57.26
N ALA A 181 -0.49 9.37 -56.99
CA ALA A 181 0.50 8.87 -57.95
C ALA A 181 0.26 7.40 -58.33
N LEU A 182 -0.26 6.60 -57.39
CA LEU A 182 -0.78 5.26 -57.64
C LEU A 182 -2.31 5.28 -57.56
N ALA A 183 -2.96 5.36 -58.72
CA ALA A 183 -4.42 5.50 -58.79
C ALA A 183 -5.14 4.25 -58.23
N PRO A 184 -6.29 4.42 -57.55
CA PRO A 184 -7.11 3.28 -57.13
C PRO A 184 -7.46 2.37 -58.30
N ARG A 185 -7.47 1.05 -58.06
CA ARG A 185 -7.68 -0.03 -59.05
C ARG A 185 -6.58 -0.19 -60.11
N SER A 186 -5.49 0.57 -60.03
CA SER A 186 -4.29 0.31 -60.82
C SER A 186 -3.54 -0.93 -60.29
N PRO A 187 -2.68 -1.57 -61.12
CA PRO A 187 -1.83 -2.66 -60.65
C PRO A 187 -0.94 -2.18 -59.51
N ALA A 188 -1.01 -2.85 -58.37
CA ALA A 188 -0.12 -2.60 -57.24
C ALA A 188 1.31 -3.06 -57.56
N PRO A 189 2.35 -2.44 -56.95
CA PRO A 189 3.73 -2.86 -57.13
C PRO A 189 3.91 -4.33 -56.76
N THR A 190 4.43 -5.12 -57.69
CA THR A 190 4.74 -6.53 -57.48
C THR A 190 6.00 -6.70 -56.66
N GLN A 191 6.17 -7.86 -56.03
CA GLN A 191 7.40 -8.17 -55.28
C GLN A 191 8.65 -8.01 -56.14
N LYS A 192 8.59 -8.35 -57.44
CA LYS A 192 9.71 -8.17 -58.38
C LYS A 192 10.05 -6.68 -58.57
N GLU A 193 9.04 -5.86 -58.83
CA GLU A 193 9.20 -4.41 -59.02
C GLU A 193 9.69 -3.70 -57.75
N ILE A 194 9.26 -4.14 -56.56
CA ILE A 194 9.74 -3.59 -55.27
C ILE A 194 11.22 -3.94 -55.03
N ARG A 195 11.64 -5.16 -55.39
CA ARG A 195 13.05 -5.59 -55.27
C ARG A 195 13.96 -4.78 -56.19
N GLU A 196 13.55 -4.61 -57.44
CA GLU A 196 14.33 -3.91 -58.46
C GLU A 196 14.40 -2.39 -58.19
N THR A 197 13.27 -1.77 -57.80
CA THR A 197 13.20 -0.32 -57.57
C THR A 197 13.93 0.12 -56.29
N HIS A 198 13.89 -0.71 -55.24
CA HIS A 198 14.43 -0.35 -53.92
C HIS A 198 15.70 -1.12 -53.53
N ASP A 199 16.23 -1.95 -54.44
CA ASP A 199 17.41 -2.82 -54.23
C ASP A 199 17.34 -3.62 -52.92
N VAL A 200 16.27 -4.41 -52.76
CA VAL A 200 16.02 -5.19 -51.53
C VAL A 200 15.88 -6.68 -51.76
N SER A 201 16.13 -7.45 -50.70
CA SER A 201 15.93 -8.91 -50.70
C SER A 201 14.47 -9.30 -50.99
N ALA A 202 14.26 -10.53 -51.49
CA ALA A 202 12.93 -11.06 -51.72
C ALA A 202 12.09 -11.13 -50.43
N GLY A 203 12.72 -11.43 -49.29
CA GLY A 203 12.06 -11.45 -47.98
C GLY A 203 11.60 -10.06 -47.54
N THR A 204 12.42 -9.03 -47.73
CA THR A 204 12.06 -7.64 -47.42
C THR A 204 10.90 -7.17 -48.28
N ALA A 205 10.94 -7.44 -49.59
CA ALA A 205 9.85 -7.08 -50.50
C ALA A 205 8.54 -7.80 -50.19
N ASN A 206 8.60 -9.07 -49.72
CA ASN A 206 7.39 -9.78 -49.29
C ASN A 206 6.76 -9.12 -48.04
N ARG A 207 7.58 -8.74 -47.05
CA ARG A 207 7.12 -8.03 -45.85
C ARG A 207 6.50 -6.65 -46.15
N VAL A 208 6.99 -5.96 -47.18
CA VAL A 208 6.37 -4.71 -47.68
C VAL A 208 4.95 -4.99 -48.19
N VAL A 209 4.78 -6.01 -49.04
CA VAL A 209 3.48 -6.38 -49.61
C VAL A 209 2.50 -6.85 -48.52
N GLU A 210 2.98 -7.64 -47.57
CA GLU A 210 2.17 -8.07 -46.41
C GLU A 210 1.70 -6.87 -45.58
N LEU A 211 2.58 -5.92 -45.26
CA LEU A 211 2.22 -4.72 -44.50
C LEU A 211 1.20 -3.84 -45.25
N LEU A 212 1.32 -3.70 -46.57
CA LEU A 212 0.35 -2.98 -47.40
C LEU A 212 -1.02 -3.68 -47.45
N LYS A 213 -1.06 -5.02 -47.38
CA LYS A 213 -2.31 -5.80 -47.27
C LYS A 213 -2.96 -5.61 -45.90
N GLU A 214 -2.17 -5.65 -44.82
CA GLU A 214 -2.66 -5.40 -43.46
C GLU A 214 -3.25 -3.98 -43.32
N TRP A 215 -2.63 -2.99 -43.98
CA TRP A 215 -3.19 -1.63 -44.06
C TRP A 215 -4.38 -1.49 -45.01
N LYS A 216 -4.84 -2.59 -45.64
CA LYS A 216 -5.95 -2.64 -46.61
C LYS A 216 -5.74 -1.68 -47.79
N LEU A 217 -4.50 -1.49 -48.22
CA LEU A 217 -4.15 -0.65 -49.37
C LEU A 217 -3.97 -1.45 -50.66
N VAL A 218 -3.78 -2.76 -50.56
CA VAL A 218 -3.58 -3.65 -51.70
C VAL A 218 -4.37 -4.94 -51.49
N GLU A 219 -5.07 -5.40 -52.54
CA GLU A 219 -5.76 -6.70 -52.55
C GLU A 219 -5.17 -7.61 -53.63
N ALA A 220 -4.91 -8.87 -53.27
CA ALA A 220 -4.47 -9.89 -54.22
C ALA A 220 -5.66 -10.74 -54.67
N SER A 221 -5.99 -10.73 -55.96
CA SER A 221 -6.96 -11.66 -56.56
C SER A 221 -6.23 -12.90 -57.08
N ARG A 222 -6.72 -14.12 -56.76
CA ARG A 222 -6.12 -15.37 -57.27
C ARG A 222 -6.05 -15.34 -58.80
N GLY A 223 -4.84 -15.48 -59.35
CA GLY A 223 -4.58 -15.50 -60.80
C GLY A 223 -4.59 -14.13 -61.51
N ARG A 224 -4.69 -13.01 -60.78
CA ARG A 224 -4.62 -11.65 -61.34
C ARG A 224 -3.62 -10.78 -60.57
N ARG A 225 -3.08 -9.73 -61.21
CA ARG A 225 -2.18 -8.77 -60.54
C ARG A 225 -2.92 -8.12 -59.37
N ALA A 226 -2.22 -7.93 -58.24
CA ALA A 226 -2.77 -7.22 -57.09
C ALA A 226 -3.15 -5.79 -57.48
N VAL A 227 -4.20 -5.25 -56.88
CA VAL A 227 -4.72 -3.91 -57.22
C VAL A 227 -4.71 -2.99 -56.02
N VAL A 228 -4.46 -1.70 -56.26
CA VAL A 228 -4.51 -0.65 -55.24
C VAL A 228 -5.94 -0.41 -54.80
N LEU A 229 -6.21 -0.49 -53.50
CA LEU A 229 -7.51 -0.19 -52.91
C LEU A 229 -7.66 1.33 -52.67
N ARG A 230 -8.90 1.83 -52.71
CA ARG A 230 -9.20 3.21 -52.31
C ARG A 230 -8.93 3.32 -50.80
N PRO A 231 -8.11 4.28 -50.32
CA PRO A 231 -7.98 4.52 -48.90
C PRO A 231 -9.37 4.85 -48.32
N PRO A 232 -9.80 4.25 -47.19
CA PRO A 232 -11.03 4.67 -46.53
C PRO A 232 -10.91 6.17 -46.24
N ALA A 233 -11.94 6.95 -46.61
CA ALA A 233 -12.00 8.36 -46.25
C ALA A 233 -11.84 8.46 -44.72
N GLU A 234 -10.84 9.20 -44.25
CA GLU A 234 -10.62 9.44 -42.83
C GLU A 234 -11.84 10.16 -42.26
N GLU A 235 -12.69 9.45 -41.50
CA GLU A 235 -13.56 10.06 -40.51
C GLU A 235 -12.66 10.65 -39.42
N VAL A 236 -12.43 11.96 -39.49
CA VAL A 236 -11.68 12.73 -38.51
C VAL A 236 -12.45 12.72 -37.19
N GLN A 237 -12.08 11.81 -36.29
CA GLN A 237 -12.52 11.87 -34.90
C GLN A 237 -11.65 12.89 -34.15
N LYS A 238 -12.29 14.00 -33.78
CA LYS A 238 -11.72 15.14 -33.05
C LYS A 238 -11.32 14.69 -31.63
N PRO A 239 -10.06 14.87 -31.18
CA PRO A 239 -9.68 14.52 -29.81
C PRO A 239 -10.22 15.57 -28.84
N GLU A 240 -10.96 15.13 -27.82
CA GLU A 240 -11.27 15.92 -26.63
C GLU A 240 -10.03 16.03 -25.72
N PRO A 241 -9.87 17.14 -24.98
CA PRO A 241 -8.62 17.44 -24.28
C PRO A 241 -8.51 16.65 -22.97
N VAL A 242 -7.41 15.91 -22.81
CA VAL A 242 -7.01 15.31 -21.53
C VAL A 242 -6.07 16.28 -20.82
N THR A 243 -6.48 16.74 -19.65
CA THR A 243 -5.70 17.54 -18.72
C THR A 243 -4.58 16.70 -18.11
N GLU A 244 -3.33 17.14 -18.30
CA GLU A 244 -2.16 16.64 -17.58
C GLU A 244 -2.20 17.10 -16.11
N PRO A 245 -1.71 16.26 -15.19
CA PRO A 245 -0.84 16.75 -14.14
C PRO A 245 0.46 15.95 -14.06
N THR A 246 1.54 16.63 -14.46
CA THR A 246 2.87 16.71 -13.84
C THR A 246 3.33 15.53 -12.95
N SER A 247 4.27 14.75 -13.48
CA SER A 247 5.21 13.92 -12.70
C SER A 247 6.28 14.77 -12.01
N PRO A 248 6.85 14.29 -10.88
CA PRO A 248 8.27 14.43 -10.63
C PRO A 248 8.98 13.07 -10.65
N ALA A 249 10.25 13.13 -11.05
CA ALA A 249 11.14 12.05 -11.46
C ALA A 249 11.49 11.02 -10.36
N SER A 250 11.85 9.81 -10.80
CA SER A 250 12.46 8.75 -10.00
C SER A 250 13.80 8.35 -10.61
N ASP A 251 14.90 8.67 -9.92
CA ASP A 251 16.23 8.12 -10.20
C ASP A 251 16.42 6.82 -9.39
N GLY A 252 17.04 5.81 -10.02
CA GLY A 252 17.32 4.51 -9.40
C GLY A 252 18.55 4.55 -8.49
N GLU A 253 18.43 4.03 -7.27
CA GLU A 253 19.56 3.93 -6.32
C GLU A 253 20.28 2.58 -6.46
N GLY A 254 21.60 2.65 -6.75
CA GLY A 254 22.54 1.54 -6.73
C GLY A 254 22.95 1.14 -5.30
N ALA A 255 23.69 0.02 -5.18
CA ALA A 255 24.17 -0.47 -3.89
C ALA A 255 25.07 0.56 -3.18
N GLU A 256 24.81 0.79 -1.89
CA GLU A 256 25.53 1.76 -1.07
C GLU A 256 25.89 1.18 0.30
N LEU A 257 26.82 1.83 1.01
CA LEU A 257 27.25 1.40 2.34
C LEU A 257 26.20 1.81 3.38
N LEU A 258 25.69 0.83 4.13
CA LEU A 258 24.62 1.00 5.11
C LEU A 258 25.10 0.72 6.54
N ASP A 259 24.67 1.54 7.48
CA ASP A 259 24.73 1.30 8.92
C ASP A 259 23.46 0.54 9.35
N LEU A 260 23.64 -0.71 9.78
CA LEU A 260 22.56 -1.64 10.07
C LEU A 260 22.48 -1.96 11.55
N ARG A 261 21.27 -1.93 12.08
CA ARG A 261 20.99 -2.26 13.48
C ARG A 261 19.97 -3.38 13.56
N LEU A 262 20.42 -4.52 14.09
CA LEU A 262 19.59 -5.69 14.33
C LEU A 262 18.93 -5.57 15.69
N PHE A 263 17.61 -5.71 15.72
CA PHE A 263 16.81 -5.74 16.92
C PHE A 263 16.17 -7.12 17.09
N CYS A 264 16.03 -7.57 18.33
CA CYS A 264 15.24 -8.75 18.71
C CYS A 264 14.27 -8.32 19.80
N LEU A 265 12.96 -8.52 19.58
CA LEU A 265 11.92 -8.11 20.53
C LEU A 265 12.00 -6.63 20.98
N GLY A 266 12.53 -5.75 20.12
CA GLY A 266 12.70 -4.31 20.38
C GLY A 266 13.98 -3.92 21.11
N GLU A 267 14.87 -4.87 21.43
CA GLU A 267 16.20 -4.59 21.97
C GLU A 267 17.25 -4.63 20.86
N ASN A 268 18.15 -3.64 20.81
CA ASN A 268 19.25 -3.66 19.86
C ASN A 268 20.25 -4.74 20.27
N VAL A 269 20.31 -5.81 19.50
CA VAL A 269 21.20 -6.95 19.76
C VAL A 269 22.51 -6.85 19.01
N ARG A 270 22.54 -6.10 17.90
CA ARG A 270 23.76 -5.94 17.09
C ARG A 270 23.71 -4.69 16.22
N THR A 271 24.86 -4.06 16.01
CA THR A 271 25.08 -3.04 14.98
C THR A 271 26.22 -3.48 14.07
N PHE A 272 26.08 -3.31 12.77
CA PHE A 272 27.09 -3.67 11.77
C PHE A 272 26.91 -2.87 10.48
N THR A 273 27.93 -2.85 9.62
CA THR A 273 27.87 -2.20 8.31
C THR A 273 27.88 -3.22 7.19
N ALA A 274 27.17 -2.92 6.09
CA ALA A 274 27.19 -3.74 4.88
C ALA A 274 26.82 -2.91 3.64
N GLU A 275 27.36 -3.29 2.48
CA GLU A 275 26.90 -2.76 1.20
C GLU A 275 25.62 -3.47 0.76
N ALA A 276 24.56 -2.71 0.52
CA ALA A 276 23.32 -3.21 -0.08
C ALA A 276 22.51 -2.07 -0.71
N ALA A 277 21.58 -2.43 -1.60
CA ALA A 277 20.57 -1.49 -2.07
C ALA A 277 19.43 -1.40 -1.03
N PRO A 278 19.15 -0.21 -0.45
CA PRO A 278 18.14 -0.08 0.63
C PRO A 278 16.70 -0.35 0.14
N GLY A 279 16.46 -0.24 -1.17
CA GLY A 279 15.19 -0.59 -1.81
C GLY A 279 15.05 -2.05 -2.25
N ASP A 280 16.06 -2.91 -2.06
CA ASP A 280 16.02 -4.33 -2.45
C ASP A 280 15.70 -5.24 -1.24
N PRO A 281 14.45 -5.73 -1.11
CA PRO A 281 14.04 -6.56 0.03
C PRO A 281 14.80 -7.88 0.12
N ALA A 282 15.27 -8.42 -1.00
CA ALA A 282 15.95 -9.71 -1.05
C ALA A 282 17.38 -9.63 -0.48
N GLN A 283 18.04 -8.48 -0.60
CA GLN A 283 19.34 -8.23 0.04
C GLN A 283 19.18 -8.00 1.55
N LEU A 284 18.21 -7.17 1.95
CA LEU A 284 17.95 -6.87 3.37
C LEU A 284 17.55 -8.13 4.16
N ARG A 285 16.73 -9.02 3.57
CA ARG A 285 16.35 -10.30 4.19
C ARG A 285 17.56 -11.21 4.44
N ARG A 286 18.50 -11.25 3.49
CA ARG A 286 19.74 -12.03 3.64
C ARG A 286 20.62 -11.49 4.77
N LEU A 287 20.76 -10.16 4.85
CA LEU A 287 21.54 -9.51 5.90
C LEU A 287 20.94 -9.74 7.30
N LEU A 288 19.63 -9.56 7.44
CA LEU A 288 18.89 -9.82 8.69
C LEU A 288 19.06 -11.28 9.12
N THR A 289 18.78 -12.24 8.22
CA THR A 289 18.86 -13.67 8.53
C THR A 289 20.26 -14.09 8.98
N ASN A 290 21.29 -13.61 8.28
CA ASN A 290 22.68 -13.91 8.63
C ASN A 290 23.08 -13.28 9.98
N ALA A 291 22.63 -12.06 10.27
CA ALA A 291 22.91 -11.39 11.53
C ALA A 291 22.17 -12.05 12.71
N ALA A 292 20.90 -12.43 12.52
CA ALA A 292 20.09 -13.17 13.50
C ALA A 292 20.70 -14.54 13.82
N ARG A 293 21.12 -15.30 12.80
CA ARG A 293 21.79 -16.59 13.00
C ARG A 293 23.11 -16.48 13.77
N ARG A 294 23.87 -15.42 13.51
CA ARG A 294 25.12 -15.14 14.24
C ARG A 294 24.87 -14.70 15.69
N HIS A 295 23.68 -14.19 16.01
CA HIS A 295 23.30 -13.77 17.35
C HIS A 295 22.71 -14.94 18.17
N GLY A 296 21.69 -15.63 17.64
CA GLY A 296 20.93 -16.65 18.38
C GLY A 296 21.21 -18.11 18.00
N GLY A 297 22.08 -18.40 17.03
CA GLY A 297 22.38 -19.77 16.57
C GLY A 297 21.59 -20.20 15.31
N LYS A 298 21.48 -21.51 15.05
CA LYS A 298 20.82 -22.03 13.83
C LYS A 298 19.29 -22.12 13.92
N ASP A 299 18.72 -22.21 15.12
CA ASP A 299 17.28 -22.44 15.37
C ASP A 299 16.49 -21.16 15.70
N VAL A 300 16.96 -20.03 15.19
CA VAL A 300 16.36 -18.72 15.45
C VAL A 300 15.32 -18.44 14.37
N ASP A 301 14.10 -18.07 14.78
CA ASP A 301 13.09 -17.59 13.86
C ASP A 301 13.48 -16.17 13.38
N PRO A 302 13.76 -15.98 12.08
CA PRO A 302 14.08 -14.65 11.55
C PRO A 302 12.93 -13.65 11.71
N ALA A 303 11.69 -14.11 11.93
CA ALA A 303 10.54 -13.25 12.18
C ALA A 303 10.61 -12.51 13.54
N ASP A 304 11.44 -12.98 14.47
CA ASP A 304 11.65 -12.31 15.77
C ASP A 304 12.64 -11.14 15.70
N TYR A 305 13.25 -10.94 14.53
CA TYR A 305 14.32 -9.97 14.30
C TYR A 305 13.90 -8.87 13.33
N GLU A 306 14.34 -7.65 13.61
CA GLU A 306 14.13 -6.46 12.77
C GLU A 306 15.48 -5.85 12.42
N LEU A 307 15.58 -5.25 11.22
CA LEU A 307 16.78 -4.57 10.73
C LEU A 307 16.45 -3.11 10.43
N GLU A 308 16.94 -2.20 11.26
CA GLU A 308 16.96 -0.77 10.91
C GLU A 308 18.09 -0.52 9.91
N VAL A 309 17.75 0.18 8.82
CA VAL A 309 18.66 0.49 7.71
C VAL A 309 18.90 2.00 7.67
N ARG A 310 20.17 2.39 7.78
CA ARG A 310 20.63 3.78 7.65
C ARG A 310 21.72 3.89 6.60
N ARG A 311 21.86 5.04 5.96
CA ARG A 311 23.04 5.34 5.14
C ARG A 311 24.25 5.50 6.05
N ALA A 312 25.40 4.96 5.69
CA ALA A 312 26.60 5.02 6.52
C ALA A 312 26.95 6.48 6.87
N GLY A 313 27.07 6.78 8.17
CA GLY A 313 27.39 8.13 8.65
C GLY A 313 26.21 9.12 8.66
N ALA A 314 25.01 8.72 8.23
CA ALA A 314 23.80 9.52 8.34
C ALA A 314 22.98 9.13 9.58
N ALA A 315 22.42 10.12 10.29
CA ALA A 315 21.54 9.89 11.44
C ALA A 315 20.12 9.45 11.03
N GLU A 316 19.75 9.65 9.76
CA GLU A 316 18.41 9.45 9.25
C GLU A 316 18.12 7.98 8.92
N LEU A 317 16.94 7.52 9.33
CA LEU A 317 16.46 6.15 9.11
C LEU A 317 15.85 6.04 7.72
N ILE A 318 16.43 5.20 6.86
CA ILE A 318 15.89 4.95 5.51
C ILE A 318 14.65 4.06 5.61
N THR A 319 14.80 2.89 6.26
CA THR A 319 13.72 1.92 6.39
C THR A 319 13.95 0.99 7.58
N THR A 320 12.88 0.31 8.01
CA THR A 320 12.96 -0.81 8.96
C THR A 320 12.44 -2.06 8.26
N PHE A 321 13.26 -3.10 8.22
CA PHE A 321 12.97 -4.33 7.51
C PHE A 321 12.75 -5.49 8.49
N ALA A 322 11.64 -6.21 8.36
CA ALA A 322 11.34 -7.42 9.11
C ALA A 322 11.17 -8.60 8.14
N ALA A 323 11.70 -9.77 8.51
CA ALA A 323 11.54 -10.98 7.69
C ALA A 323 10.15 -11.58 7.95
N LEU A 324 9.16 -11.22 7.12
CA LEU A 324 7.90 -11.97 6.98
C LEU A 324 8.15 -13.32 6.29
#